data_AF-A0A7Y4U8K5-F1
#
_entry.id   AF-A0A7Y4U8K5-F1
#
_cell.length_a   1.000
_cell.length_b   1.000
_cell.length_c   1.000
_cell.angle_alpha   90.00
_cell.angle_beta   90.00
_cell.angle_gamma   90.00
#
_symmetry.space_group_name_H-M   'P 1'
#
loop_
_entity.id
_entity.type
_entity.pdbx_description
1 polymer ?
#
loop_
_entity_poly.entity_id
_entity_poly.type
_entity_poly.pdbx_seq_one_letter_code
_entity_poly.pdbx_strand_id
1 'polypeptide(L)'
;VGCIAVVGKYIFADDRDTPDTVEQVFDFPNFTLTYAVRHANAFTSGSATSDHGMQFFGTLGTMLLNRDGFQIIGEGKQPETIKSQAGLEAGWGTHQRNFIECLRSRRAPNCTMLEGHRATTACQLANIAYRTGHKIRWDATKEIIVNDVQATKLMTKQYRAPWTLS
;
A
#
# COMPACT_ATOMS: atom_id res chain seq x y z
N VAL A 1 2.61 12.74 8.34
CA VAL A 1 2.93 11.30 8.21
C VAL A 1 4.42 11.14 8.00
N GLY A 2 5.09 10.32 8.80
CA GLY A 2 6.49 9.95 8.54
C GLY A 2 6.57 8.73 7.64
N CYS A 3 7.56 8.63 6.77
CA CYS A 3 7.78 7.47 5.92
C CYS A 3 9.28 7.16 5.83
N ILE A 4 9.65 5.89 6.01
CA ILE A 4 11.00 5.38 5.79
C ILE A 4 10.94 4.06 5.03
N ALA A 5 11.90 3.82 4.16
CA ALA A 5 12.04 2.58 3.41
C ALA A 5 13.47 2.04 3.57
N VAL A 6 13.57 0.75 3.89
CA VAL A 6 14.82 -0.01 3.82
C VAL A 6 14.63 -1.03 2.71
N VAL A 7 15.39 -0.90 1.64
CA VAL A 7 15.19 -1.74 0.47
C VAL A 7 16.51 -2.11 -0.17
N GLY A 8 16.51 -3.17 -0.96
CA GLY A 8 17.68 -3.57 -1.74
C GLY A 8 17.34 -4.57 -2.83
N LYS A 9 18.33 -4.79 -3.69
CA LYS A 9 18.33 -5.84 -4.71
C LYS A 9 19.44 -6.81 -4.33
N TYR A 10 19.05 -7.93 -3.74
CA TYR A 10 20.00 -8.87 -3.11
C TYR A 10 20.16 -10.18 -3.88
N ILE A 11 19.13 -10.61 -4.62
CA ILE A 11 19.08 -11.95 -5.23
C ILE A 11 19.09 -11.88 -6.75
N PHE A 12 18.27 -11.00 -7.33
CA PHE A 12 18.13 -10.96 -8.78
C PHE A 12 19.24 -10.11 -9.40
N ALA A 13 19.95 -10.67 -10.38
CA ALA A 13 20.96 -9.96 -11.18
C ALA A 13 20.41 -9.73 -12.61
N ASP A 14 19.41 -8.85 -12.72
CA ASP A 14 18.76 -8.47 -13.97
C ASP A 14 18.74 -6.94 -14.18
N ASP A 15 18.01 -6.44 -15.18
CA ASP A 15 17.96 -5.01 -15.52
C ASP A 15 16.88 -4.22 -14.76
N ARG A 16 16.28 -4.78 -13.70
CA ARG A 16 15.25 -4.06 -12.94
C ARG A 16 15.86 -2.91 -12.11
N ASP A 17 15.17 -1.77 -12.13
CA ASP A 17 15.43 -0.63 -11.23
C ASP A 17 14.73 -0.77 -9.86
N THR A 18 13.75 -1.66 -9.76
CA THR A 18 12.98 -1.87 -8.54
C THR A 18 13.65 -2.88 -7.60
N PRO A 19 13.72 -2.60 -6.29
CA PRO A 19 14.30 -3.52 -5.32
C PRO A 19 13.53 -4.85 -5.28
N ASP A 20 14.23 -5.95 -4.97
CA ASP A 20 13.60 -7.27 -4.78
C ASP A 20 13.14 -7.52 -3.35
N THR A 21 13.66 -6.71 -2.41
CA THR A 21 13.36 -6.78 -0.99
C THR A 21 13.10 -5.36 -0.48
N VAL A 22 11.93 -5.16 0.11
CA VAL A 22 11.43 -3.87 0.59
C VAL A 22 10.83 -4.06 1.98
N GLU A 23 11.24 -3.21 2.91
CA GLU A 23 10.55 -2.97 4.18
C GLU A 23 10.22 -1.47 4.25
N GLN A 24 8.94 -1.16 4.39
CA GLN A 24 8.45 0.21 4.49
C GLN A 24 7.67 0.41 5.77
N VAL A 25 7.93 1.53 6.44
CA VAL A 25 7.22 1.91 7.65
C VAL A 25 6.65 3.30 7.47
N PHE A 26 5.33 3.39 7.67
CA PHE A 26 4.58 4.64 7.71
C PHE A 26 4.12 4.91 9.12
N ASP A 27 4.42 6.12 9.58
CA ASP A 27 4.13 6.66 10.89
C ASP A 27 2.95 7.63 10.75
N PHE A 28 1.73 7.08 10.84
CA PHE A 28 0.49 7.85 10.85
C PHE A 28 0.18 8.31 12.27
N PRO A 29 -0.63 9.38 12.46
CA PRO A 29 -0.88 9.93 13.79
C PRO A 29 -1.39 8.93 14.84
N ASN A 30 -2.17 7.93 14.41
CA ASN A 30 -2.86 7.01 15.31
C ASN A 30 -2.50 5.54 15.11
N PHE A 31 -1.67 5.21 14.13
CA PHE A 31 -1.28 3.83 13.82
C PHE A 31 0.02 3.79 13.02
N THR A 32 0.69 2.65 13.05
CA THR A 32 1.81 2.37 12.16
C THR A 32 1.33 1.43 11.06
N LEU A 33 1.73 1.71 9.82
CA LEU A 33 1.56 0.78 8.71
C LEU A 33 2.93 0.26 8.31
N THR A 34 3.06 -1.05 8.25
CA THR A 34 4.25 -1.72 7.71
C THR A 34 3.88 -2.42 6.41
N TYR A 35 4.75 -2.30 5.41
CA TYR A 35 4.59 -2.96 4.13
C TYR A 35 5.90 -3.65 3.75
N ALA A 36 5.81 -4.93 3.43
CA ALA A 36 6.96 -5.76 3.10
C ALA A 36 6.76 -6.43 1.75
N VAL A 37 7.82 -6.45 0.94
CA VAL A 37 7.90 -7.23 -0.31
C VAL A 37 9.20 -8.01 -0.31
N ARG A 38 9.13 -9.29 -0.64
CA ARG A 38 10.30 -10.19 -0.72
C ARG A 38 10.14 -11.11 -1.93
N HIS A 39 10.54 -10.66 -3.12
CA HIS A 39 10.30 -11.39 -4.39
C HIS A 39 11.02 -12.74 -4.48
N ALA A 40 12.09 -12.96 -3.70
CA ALA A 40 12.87 -14.19 -3.72
C ALA A 40 12.58 -15.13 -2.54
N ASN A 41 11.46 -14.93 -1.84
CA ASN A 41 11.09 -15.75 -0.69
C ASN A 41 9.72 -16.39 -0.91
N ALA A 42 9.66 -17.72 -0.85
CA ALA A 42 8.42 -18.48 -1.01
C ALA A 42 7.55 -18.51 0.26
N PHE A 43 8.08 -18.05 1.40
CA PHE A 43 7.32 -18.00 2.63
C PHE A 43 6.23 -16.92 2.54
N THR A 44 5.00 -17.32 2.81
CA THR A 44 3.82 -16.49 2.85
C THR A 44 3.87 -15.58 4.09
N SER A 45 4.58 -14.46 3.96
CA SER A 45 4.78 -13.53 5.07
C SER A 45 3.44 -12.98 5.56
N GLY A 46 3.06 -13.35 6.79
CA GLY A 46 1.87 -12.79 7.46
C GLY A 46 0.59 -13.62 7.39
N SER A 47 0.59 -14.76 6.70
CA SER A 47 -0.50 -15.74 6.75
C SER A 47 0.03 -17.12 6.41
N ALA A 48 -0.36 -18.14 7.18
CA ALA A 48 -0.02 -19.54 6.86
C ALA A 48 -0.68 -20.03 5.56
N THR A 49 -1.67 -19.30 5.05
CA THR A 49 -2.52 -19.74 3.94
C THR A 49 -2.50 -18.79 2.74
N SER A 50 -1.69 -17.72 2.75
CA SER A 50 -1.73 -16.73 1.67
C SER A 50 -0.44 -15.92 1.49
N ASP A 51 0.02 -15.83 0.25
CA ASP A 51 1.20 -15.07 -0.18
C ASP A 51 0.99 -13.54 -0.22
N HIS A 52 -0.24 -13.06 -0.01
CA HIS A 52 -0.57 -11.64 0.07
C HIS A 52 -1.76 -11.38 1.00
N GLY A 53 -1.83 -10.18 1.57
CA GLY A 53 -2.95 -9.78 2.41
C GLY A 53 -2.64 -8.56 3.26
N MET A 54 -3.59 -8.23 4.13
CA MET A 54 -3.48 -7.18 5.12
C MET A 54 -3.73 -7.76 6.51
N GLN A 55 -3.02 -7.23 7.49
CA GLN A 55 -3.21 -7.58 8.89
C GLN A 55 -3.51 -6.30 9.67
N PHE A 56 -4.54 -6.35 10.49
CA PHE A 56 -4.93 -5.26 11.37
C PHE A 56 -4.79 -5.74 12.81
N PHE A 57 -3.99 -5.02 13.59
CA PHE A 57 -3.75 -5.33 14.99
C PHE A 57 -4.48 -4.28 15.83
N GLY A 58 -5.54 -4.70 16.51
CA GLY A 58 -6.32 -3.87 17.41
C GLY A 58 -6.17 -4.31 18.86
N THR A 59 -6.81 -3.56 19.76
CA THR A 59 -6.81 -3.88 21.20
C THR A 59 -7.78 -5.01 21.57
N LEU A 60 -8.70 -5.37 20.67
CA LEU A 60 -9.71 -6.41 20.87
C LEU A 60 -9.44 -7.67 20.04
N GLY A 61 -8.50 -7.60 19.10
CA GLY A 61 -8.13 -8.74 18.29
C GLY A 61 -7.30 -8.36 17.07
N THR A 62 -6.93 -9.39 16.32
CA THR A 62 -6.19 -9.30 15.07
C THR A 62 -7.06 -9.77 13.91
N MET A 63 -7.16 -8.97 12.85
CA MET A 63 -7.82 -9.36 11.60
C MET A 63 -6.80 -9.65 10.51
N LEU A 64 -6.87 -10.85 9.94
CA LEU A 64 -6.15 -11.26 8.73
C LEU A 64 -7.14 -11.17 7.56
N LEU A 65 -6.77 -10.48 6.48
CA LEU A 65 -7.63 -10.30 5.30
C LEU A 65 -6.83 -10.56 4.03
N ASN A 66 -7.38 -11.40 3.16
CA ASN A 66 -6.83 -11.68 1.83
C ASN A 66 -7.96 -11.86 0.80
N ARG A 67 -7.66 -12.45 -0.36
CA ARG A 67 -8.65 -12.74 -1.39
C ARG A 67 -9.61 -13.88 -1.04
N ASP A 68 -9.22 -14.79 -0.15
CA ASP A 68 -10.05 -15.94 0.25
C ASP A 68 -11.10 -15.55 1.30
N GLY A 69 -10.85 -14.44 2.02
CA GLY A 69 -11.74 -13.97 3.06
C GLY A 69 -11.02 -13.20 4.16
N PHE A 70 -11.67 -13.10 5.31
CA PHE A 70 -11.05 -12.61 6.54
C PHE A 70 -11.14 -13.62 7.68
N GLN A 71 -10.18 -13.53 8.59
CA GLN A 71 -10.16 -14.19 9.88
C GLN A 71 -9.95 -13.14 10.96
N ILE A 72 -10.79 -13.12 11.99
CA ILE A 72 -10.62 -12.28 13.18
C ILE A 72 -10.32 -13.22 14.35
N ILE A 73 -9.24 -12.92 15.06
CA ILE A 73 -8.79 -13.64 16.25
C ILE A 73 -8.94 -12.67 17.42
N GLY A 74 -9.83 -12.97 18.38
CA GLY A 74 -10.00 -12.15 19.58
C GLY A 74 -8.79 -12.21 20.50
N GLU A 75 -8.64 -11.23 21.40
CA GLU A 75 -7.63 -11.27 22.46
C GLU A 75 -8.07 -12.14 23.65
N GLY A 76 -7.10 -12.65 24.42
CA GLY A 76 -7.35 -13.36 25.67
C GLY A 76 -6.82 -14.79 25.72
N LYS A 77 -7.09 -15.49 26.83
CA LYS A 77 -6.55 -16.84 27.09
C LYS A 77 -7.18 -17.93 26.22
N GLN A 78 -8.40 -17.71 25.74
CA GLN A 78 -9.12 -18.61 24.85
C GLN A 78 -9.72 -17.78 23.71
N PRO A 79 -8.89 -17.41 22.71
CA PRO A 79 -9.30 -16.49 21.68
C PRO A 79 -10.34 -17.14 20.76
N GLU A 80 -11.51 -16.54 20.65
CA GLU A 80 -12.49 -16.93 19.63
C GLU A 80 -11.99 -16.50 18.25
N THR A 81 -12.23 -17.35 17.24
CA THR A 81 -11.86 -17.07 15.85
C THR A 81 -13.10 -17.03 14.98
N ILE A 82 -13.34 -15.89 14.33
CA ILE A 82 -14.40 -15.69 13.35
C ILE A 82 -13.77 -15.75 11.96
N LYS A 83 -14.34 -16.54 11.05
CA LYS A 83 -13.92 -16.60 9.64
C LYS A 83 -15.06 -16.17 8.74
N SER A 84 -14.75 -15.43 7.70
CA SER A 84 -15.73 -15.15 6.65
C SER A 84 -16.09 -16.41 5.88
N GLN A 85 -17.23 -16.39 5.20
CA GLN A 85 -17.51 -17.37 4.18
C GLN A 85 -16.48 -17.24 3.05
N ALA A 86 -16.07 -18.37 2.47
CA ALA A 86 -15.15 -18.41 1.33
C ALA A 86 -15.78 -17.72 0.10
N GLY A 87 -14.95 -17.09 -0.73
CA GLY A 87 -15.37 -16.57 -2.03
C GLY A 87 -16.01 -15.19 -1.96
N LEU A 88 -15.37 -14.24 -1.26
CA LEU A 88 -15.64 -12.82 -1.55
C LEU A 88 -15.40 -12.62 -3.06
N GLU A 89 -16.39 -12.10 -3.80
CA GLU A 89 -16.24 -11.79 -5.23
C GLU A 89 -15.27 -10.60 -5.43
N ALA A 90 -14.00 -10.80 -5.10
CA ALA A 90 -12.90 -9.85 -5.27
C ALA A 90 -12.23 -10.02 -6.65
N GLY A 91 -13.04 -10.35 -7.65
CA GLY A 91 -12.58 -10.69 -9.00
C GLY A 91 -12.51 -9.47 -9.91
N TRP A 92 -11.70 -9.57 -10.96
CA TRP A 92 -11.65 -8.60 -12.05
C TRP A 92 -13.06 -8.24 -12.55
N GLY A 93 -13.95 -9.22 -12.70
CA GLY A 93 -15.34 -9.00 -13.13
C GLY A 93 -16.12 -7.95 -12.31
N THR A 94 -15.93 -7.86 -11.00
CA THR A 94 -16.71 -6.96 -10.14
C THR A 94 -16.26 -5.51 -10.27
N HIS A 95 -14.95 -5.27 -10.44
CA HIS A 95 -14.41 -3.92 -10.68
C HIS A 95 -14.92 -3.32 -11.99
N GLN A 96 -14.83 -4.04 -13.12
CA GLN A 96 -15.32 -3.50 -14.38
C GLN A 96 -16.84 -3.39 -14.42
N ARG A 97 -17.59 -4.29 -13.75
CA ARG A 97 -19.04 -4.13 -13.58
C ARG A 97 -19.37 -2.84 -12.84
N ASN A 98 -18.72 -2.58 -11.70
CA ASN A 98 -18.91 -1.35 -10.93
C ASN A 98 -18.65 -0.11 -11.80
N PHE A 99 -17.54 -0.10 -12.55
CA PHE A 99 -17.23 1.00 -13.45
C PHE A 99 -18.32 1.25 -14.50
N ILE A 100 -18.76 0.20 -15.22
CA ILE A 100 -19.81 0.31 -16.25
C ILE A 100 -21.15 0.77 -15.64
N GLU A 101 -21.50 0.26 -14.46
CA GLU A 101 -22.70 0.71 -13.74
C GLU A 101 -22.63 2.18 -13.35
N CYS A 102 -21.49 2.64 -12.85
CA CYS A 102 -21.29 4.04 -12.50
C CYS A 102 -21.37 4.96 -13.71
N LEU A 103 -20.88 4.53 -14.88
CA LEU A 103 -21.07 5.28 -16.13
C LEU A 103 -22.55 5.41 -16.51
N ARG A 104 -23.33 4.35 -16.36
CA ARG A 104 -24.78 4.34 -16.67
C ARG A 104 -25.58 5.17 -15.67
N SER A 105 -25.35 4.97 -14.39
CA SER A 105 -26.14 5.60 -13.32
C SER A 105 -25.63 6.99 -12.92
N ARG A 106 -24.46 7.41 -13.44
CA ARG A 106 -23.77 8.65 -13.07
C ARG A 106 -23.43 8.76 -11.58
N ARG A 107 -23.31 7.63 -10.88
CA ARG A 107 -22.85 7.59 -9.47
C ARG A 107 -21.33 7.48 -9.40
N ALA A 108 -20.76 7.84 -8.26
CA ALA A 108 -19.33 7.66 -8.03
C ALA A 108 -18.95 6.15 -7.98
N PRO A 109 -17.76 5.75 -8.50
CA PRO A 109 -17.25 4.39 -8.34
C PRO A 109 -16.90 4.08 -6.87
N ASN A 110 -16.73 2.79 -6.56
CA ASN A 110 -16.32 2.35 -5.22
C ASN A 110 -14.95 2.89 -4.80
N CYS A 111 -14.09 3.21 -5.77
CA CYS A 111 -12.83 3.94 -5.56
C CYS A 111 -12.91 5.24 -6.36
N THR A 112 -13.22 6.32 -5.66
CA THR A 112 -13.28 7.68 -6.20
C THR A 112 -11.88 8.19 -6.57
N MET A 113 -11.81 9.27 -7.36
CA MET A 113 -10.55 9.91 -7.70
C MET A 113 -9.73 10.29 -6.45
N LEU A 114 -10.38 10.79 -5.41
CA LEU A 114 -9.70 11.21 -4.17
C LEU A 114 -9.12 10.03 -3.40
N GLU A 115 -9.83 8.90 -3.34
CA GLU A 115 -9.33 7.67 -2.73
C GLU A 115 -8.13 7.12 -3.51
N GLY A 116 -8.23 7.10 -4.85
CA GLY A 116 -7.13 6.71 -5.72
C GLY A 116 -5.89 7.60 -5.57
N HIS A 117 -6.08 8.92 -5.49
CA HIS A 117 -5.01 9.90 -5.21
C HIS A 117 -4.32 9.60 -3.89
N ARG A 118 -5.08 9.48 -2.79
CA ARG A 118 -4.53 9.22 -1.45
C ARG A 118 -3.80 7.88 -1.36
N ALA A 119 -4.36 6.82 -1.94
CA ALA A 119 -3.71 5.51 -1.98
C ALA A 119 -2.39 5.56 -2.76
N THR A 120 -2.38 6.26 -3.90
CA THR A 120 -1.18 6.40 -4.73
C THR A 120 -0.11 7.24 -4.03
N THR A 121 -0.49 8.29 -3.31
CA THR A 121 0.44 9.16 -2.56
C THR A 121 1.30 8.35 -1.59
N ALA A 122 0.73 7.39 -0.86
CA ALA A 122 1.51 6.55 0.04
C ALA A 122 2.62 5.77 -0.70
N CYS A 123 2.29 5.15 -1.82
CA CYS A 123 3.25 4.41 -2.67
C CYS A 123 4.35 5.33 -3.22
N GLN A 124 3.98 6.54 -3.66
CA GLN A 124 4.97 7.50 -4.17
C GLN A 124 5.91 7.99 -3.07
N LEU A 125 5.40 8.33 -1.89
CA LEU A 125 6.21 8.74 -0.74
C LEU A 125 7.20 7.65 -0.33
N ALA A 126 6.76 6.39 -0.35
CA ALA A 126 7.63 5.24 -0.10
C ALA A 126 8.77 5.12 -1.12
N ASN A 127 8.48 5.29 -2.41
CA ASN A 127 9.50 5.31 -3.46
C ASN A 127 10.47 6.49 -3.30
N ILE A 128 9.98 7.65 -2.89
CA ILE A 128 10.80 8.83 -2.62
C ILE A 128 11.73 8.56 -1.43
N ALA A 129 11.21 8.07 -0.30
CA ALA A 129 11.99 7.72 0.88
C ALA A 129 13.08 6.70 0.57
N TYR A 130 12.78 5.72 -0.28
CA TYR A 130 13.78 4.79 -0.82
C TYR A 130 14.87 5.55 -1.59
N ARG A 131 14.48 6.31 -2.63
CA ARG A 131 15.44 6.96 -3.53
C ARG A 131 16.33 7.98 -2.81
N THR A 132 15.83 8.61 -1.76
CA THR A 132 16.62 9.56 -0.95
C THR A 132 17.39 8.89 0.20
N GLY A 133 17.08 7.64 0.54
CA GLY A 133 17.78 6.86 1.57
C GLY A 133 17.54 7.32 3.00
N HIS A 134 16.49 8.10 3.28
CA HIS A 134 16.20 8.60 4.63
C HIS A 134 14.70 8.81 4.89
N LYS A 135 14.34 9.01 6.17
CA LYS A 135 12.95 9.27 6.59
C LYS A 135 12.48 10.62 6.04
N ILE A 136 11.36 10.63 5.33
CA ILE A 136 10.69 11.85 4.85
C ILE A 136 9.46 12.18 5.71
N ARG A 137 9.06 13.46 5.72
CA ARG A 137 7.87 13.94 6.43
C ARG A 137 6.87 14.58 5.48
N TRP A 138 5.68 14.00 5.42
CA TRP A 138 4.56 14.46 4.61
C TRP A 138 3.56 15.29 5.42
N ASP A 139 3.23 16.48 4.90
CA ASP A 139 2.08 17.29 5.32
C ASP A 139 0.90 16.95 4.40
N ALA A 140 -0.08 16.20 4.94
CA ALA A 140 -1.23 15.73 4.17
C ALA A 140 -2.27 16.82 3.89
N THR A 141 -2.23 17.95 4.61
CA THR A 141 -3.13 19.08 4.39
C THR A 141 -2.63 19.95 3.25
N LYS A 142 -1.31 20.20 3.21
CA LYS A 142 -0.68 21.00 2.15
C LYS A 142 -0.22 20.18 0.96
N GLU A 143 -0.21 18.85 1.09
CA GLU A 143 0.30 17.89 0.12
C GLU A 143 1.76 18.18 -0.29
N ILE A 144 2.63 18.38 0.70
CA ILE A 144 4.07 18.63 0.49
C ILE A 144 4.95 17.76 1.39
N ILE A 145 6.16 17.48 0.91
CA ILE A 145 7.24 17.00 1.78
C ILE A 145 7.88 18.20 2.46
N VAL A 146 7.99 18.14 3.79
CA VAL A 146 8.38 19.30 4.59
C VAL A 146 9.87 19.27 4.90
N ASN A 147 10.55 20.40 4.67
CA ASN A 147 11.96 20.62 4.99
C ASN A 147 12.96 19.66 4.29
N ASP A 148 12.62 19.15 3.11
CA ASP A 148 13.49 18.24 2.36
C ASP A 148 13.47 18.55 0.86
N VAL A 149 14.47 19.33 0.44
CA VAL A 149 14.61 19.78 -0.97
C VAL A 149 14.94 18.61 -1.89
N GLN A 150 15.67 17.59 -1.43
CA GLN A 150 16.06 16.45 -2.27
C GLN A 150 14.84 15.57 -2.57
N ALA A 151 14.04 15.24 -1.55
CA ALA A 151 12.81 14.49 -1.73
C ALA A 151 11.75 15.28 -2.51
N THR A 152 11.61 16.59 -2.26
CA THR A 152 10.63 17.44 -2.95
C THR A 152 10.86 17.46 -4.46
N LYS A 153 12.11 17.42 -4.93
CA LYS A 153 12.43 17.33 -6.37
C LYS A 153 11.86 16.07 -7.03
N LEU A 154 11.69 14.98 -6.29
CA LEU A 154 11.15 13.71 -6.78
C LEU A 154 9.63 13.66 -6.80
N MET A 155 8.94 14.67 -6.24
CA MET A 155 7.47 14.77 -6.32
C MET A 155 6.97 15.15 -7.73
N THR A 156 7.87 15.57 -8.60
CA THR A 156 7.57 15.89 -10.00
C THR A 156 8.53 15.15 -10.92
N LYS A 157 8.20 15.13 -12.21
CA LYS A 157 9.04 14.55 -13.26
C LYS A 157 9.41 15.62 -14.27
N GLN A 158 10.63 15.55 -14.78
CA GLN A 158 10.97 16.28 -16.00
C GLN A 158 10.23 15.61 -17.16
N TYR A 159 9.37 16.37 -17.82
CA TYR A 159 8.69 15.88 -19.02
C TYR A 159 9.67 15.83 -20.18
N ARG A 160 9.56 14.77 -21.00
CA ARG A 160 10.37 14.63 -22.21
C ARG A 160 9.94 15.71 -23.22
N ALA A 161 10.88 16.46 -23.77
CA ALA A 161 10.57 17.42 -24.83
C ALA A 161 9.88 16.74 -26.05
N PRO A 162 8.92 17.38 -26.72
CA PRO A 162 8.40 18.74 -26.49
C PRO A 162 7.22 18.81 -25.50
N TRP A 163 6.94 17.75 -24.74
CA TRP A 163 5.75 17.67 -23.88
C TRP A 163 5.92 18.51 -22.60
N THR A 164 4.89 19.29 -22.24
CA THR A 164 4.82 20.03 -20.98
C THR A 164 3.48 19.78 -20.28
N LEU A 165 3.46 19.92 -18.96
CA LEU A 165 2.22 19.98 -18.20
C LEU A 165 1.81 21.47 -18.14
N SER A 166 0.68 21.79 -18.80
CA SER A 166 0.08 23.13 -18.81
C SER A 166 -0.72 23.41 -17.55
#